data_AF-A0A2L0BLV9-F1
#
_entry.id   AF-A0A2L0BLV9-F1
#
_cell.length_a   1.000
_cell.length_b   1.000
_cell.length_c   1.000
_cell.angle_alpha   90.00
_cell.angle_beta   90.00
_cell.angle_gamma   90.00
#
_symmetry.space_group_name_H-M   'P 1'
#
loop_
_entity.id
_entity.type
_entity.pdbx_description
1 polymer ?
#
loop_
_entity_poly.entity_id
_entity_poly.type
_entity_poly.pdbx_seq_one_letter_code
_entity_poly.pdbx_strand_id
1 'polypeptide(L)'
;LGNKSITLYDIRAELNSRYKDLRTPFRSANPEELFDMLTKETPETFYIGKMVTATVIGIARRKPQGEQLDQANPVRNDESGLWQCPFCLKNDFPELSDVWNHFDAGSCPGQATGVKLRLDNGISGYIYIKNISDKPVANPEERVKVGQLIHCRIMKIDVERFSVDCTSKSSDLLDKNHEWRPPRDAYYDQEQEDKDLNAEQESKRNKQRQTYIKRVIVHPAFHNISYAEAEKCMANMDQGEVIIRPSSKGADHLTITWKVAEKI
;
A
#
# COMPACT_ATOMS: atom_id res chain seq x y z
N LEU A 1 -8.08 -17.48 73.86
CA LEU A 1 -7.34 -16.24 73.56
C LEU A 1 -7.42 -16.00 72.06
N GLY A 2 -8.11 -14.95 71.62
CA GLY A 2 -8.38 -14.72 70.19
C GLY A 2 -7.11 -14.40 69.40
N ASN A 3 -7.01 -14.94 68.19
CA ASN A 3 -5.92 -14.67 67.26
C ASN A 3 -6.01 -13.21 66.75
N LYS A 4 -5.28 -12.29 67.38
CA LYS A 4 -5.27 -10.84 67.08
C LYS A 4 -4.06 -10.40 66.27
N SER A 5 -3.40 -11.33 65.58
CA SER A 5 -2.18 -11.06 64.81
C SER A 5 -2.40 -9.92 63.81
N ILE A 6 -3.48 -9.95 63.04
CA ILE A 6 -3.85 -8.93 62.05
C ILE A 6 -4.03 -7.56 62.72
N THR A 7 -4.80 -7.49 63.81
CA THR A 7 -5.02 -6.23 64.55
C THR A 7 -3.71 -5.64 65.08
N LEU A 8 -2.78 -6.48 65.54
CA LEU A 8 -1.46 -6.03 65.98
C LEU A 8 -0.59 -5.53 64.82
N TYR A 9 -0.69 -6.14 63.64
CA TYR A 9 -0.05 -5.64 62.41
C TYR A 9 -0.59 -4.28 62.01
N ASP A 10 -1.92 -4.09 62.04
CA ASP A 10 -2.56 -2.82 61.69
C ASP A 10 -2.17 -1.71 62.68
N ILE A 11 -2.19 -2.00 64.00
CA ILE A 11 -1.75 -1.06 65.03
C ILE A 11 -0.28 -0.68 64.83
N ARG A 12 0.60 -1.65 64.52
CA ARG A 12 2.01 -1.38 64.24
C ARG A 12 2.18 -0.51 62.97
N ALA A 13 1.41 -0.76 61.92
CA ALA A 13 1.45 0.01 60.70
C ALA A 13 1.00 1.47 60.93
N GLU A 14 -0.09 1.67 61.69
CA GLU A 14 -0.60 2.99 62.09
C GLU A 14 0.38 3.76 63.00
N LEU A 15 1.07 3.06 63.92
CA LEU A 15 2.09 3.68 64.76
C LEU A 15 3.32 4.14 63.94
N ASN A 16 3.68 3.41 62.88
CA ASN A 16 4.79 3.78 61.99
C ASN A 16 4.39 4.87 60.97
N SER A 17 3.14 4.90 60.54
CA SER A 17 2.63 5.84 59.55
C SER A 17 1.16 6.11 59.79
N ARG A 18 0.90 7.11 60.65
CA ARG A 18 -0.44 7.41 61.16
C ARG A 18 -1.38 7.87 60.05
N TYR A 19 -2.54 7.22 59.94
CA TYR A 19 -3.55 7.48 58.89
C TYR A 19 -2.96 7.46 57.48
N LYS A 20 -2.02 6.55 57.22
CA LYS A 20 -1.41 6.43 55.90
C LYS A 20 -2.49 6.19 54.86
N ASP A 21 -2.49 7.00 53.81
CA ASP A 21 -3.34 6.75 52.67
C ASP A 21 -2.94 5.44 51.99
N LEU A 22 -3.84 4.47 52.04
CA LEU A 22 -3.66 3.15 51.43
C LEU A 22 -4.09 3.13 49.95
N ARG A 23 -4.60 4.25 49.43
CA ARG A 23 -4.88 4.39 48.00
C ARG A 23 -3.58 4.27 47.22
N THR A 24 -3.70 3.78 45.99
CA THR A 24 -2.61 3.87 45.03
C THR A 24 -2.24 5.35 44.85
N PRO A 25 -0.94 5.70 44.94
CA PRO A 25 -0.53 7.08 44.74
C PRO A 25 -0.92 7.52 43.33
N PHE A 26 -1.26 8.80 43.20
CA PHE A 26 -1.55 9.38 41.89
C PHE A 26 -0.34 9.18 40.97
N ARG A 27 -0.59 8.63 39.79
CA ARG A 27 0.39 8.51 38.70
C ARG A 27 -0.18 9.23 37.49
N SER A 28 0.62 10.08 36.86
CA SER A 28 0.29 10.59 35.53
C SER A 28 0.31 9.44 34.52
N ALA A 29 -0.49 9.57 33.46
CA ALA A 29 -0.48 8.61 32.38
C ALA A 29 0.90 8.53 31.72
N ASN A 30 1.33 7.32 31.41
CA ASN A 30 2.54 7.09 30.63
C ASN A 30 2.28 7.38 29.13
N PRO A 31 3.30 7.46 28.26
CA PRO A 31 3.12 7.74 26.84
C PRO A 31 2.20 6.75 26.11
N GLU A 32 2.22 5.47 26.49
CA GLU A 32 1.35 4.43 25.91
C GLU A 32 -0.11 4.63 26.31
N GLU A 33 -0.38 4.88 27.59
CA GLU A 33 -1.71 5.21 28.11
C GLU A 33 -2.23 6.50 27.49
N LEU A 34 -1.37 7.52 27.30
CA LEU A 34 -1.71 8.74 26.59
C LEU A 34 -2.06 8.45 25.12
N PHE A 35 -1.28 7.60 24.47
CA PHE A 35 -1.52 7.19 23.10
C PHE A 35 -2.89 6.51 22.97
N ASP A 36 -3.18 5.54 23.82
CA ASP A 36 -4.46 4.81 23.83
C ASP A 36 -5.63 5.74 24.18
N MET A 37 -5.45 6.63 25.16
CA MET A 37 -6.50 7.57 25.57
C MET A 37 -6.86 8.58 24.48
N LEU A 38 -5.88 9.06 23.71
CA LEU A 38 -6.07 10.09 22.68
C LEU A 38 -6.47 9.51 21.33
N THR A 39 -5.90 8.37 20.93
CA THR A 39 -6.16 7.75 19.64
C THR A 39 -7.33 6.76 19.69
N LYS A 40 -7.69 6.29 20.90
CA LYS A 40 -8.68 5.21 21.13
C LYS A 40 -8.29 3.89 20.46
N GLU A 41 -7.02 3.73 20.12
CA GLU A 41 -6.47 2.48 19.65
C GLU A 41 -5.90 1.68 20.82
N THR A 42 -5.86 0.35 20.68
CA THR A 42 -5.20 -0.55 21.62
C THR A 42 -4.06 -1.28 20.91
N PRO A 43 -3.14 -1.94 21.63
CA PRO A 43 -2.13 -2.80 21.02
C PRO A 43 -2.72 -3.96 20.18
N GLU A 44 -3.99 -4.29 20.34
CA GLU A 44 -4.68 -5.30 19.51
C GLU A 44 -5.22 -4.70 18.21
N THR A 45 -5.69 -3.44 18.26
CA THR A 45 -6.20 -2.74 17.09
C THR A 45 -5.11 -1.95 16.35
N PHE A 46 -3.96 -1.68 16.94
CA PHE A 46 -2.92 -0.86 16.32
C PHE A 46 -1.53 -1.39 16.70
N TYR A 47 -1.07 -2.36 15.92
CA TYR A 47 0.20 -3.07 16.15
C TYR A 47 1.12 -3.03 14.93
N ILE A 48 2.39 -3.34 15.19
CA ILE A 48 3.40 -3.48 14.14
C ILE A 48 3.02 -4.66 13.24
N GLY A 49 2.87 -4.40 11.94
CA GLY A 49 2.40 -5.37 10.96
C GLY A 49 0.94 -5.19 10.59
N LYS A 50 0.17 -4.35 11.29
CA LYS A 50 -1.21 -4.08 10.88
C LYS A 50 -1.25 -3.35 9.54
N MET A 51 -2.14 -3.79 8.66
CA MET A 51 -2.46 -3.08 7.42
C MET A 51 -3.49 -1.99 7.72
N VAL A 52 -3.18 -0.76 7.31
CA VAL A 52 -4.01 0.42 7.51
C VAL A 52 -4.14 1.21 6.21
N THR A 53 -5.22 1.98 6.11
CA THR A 53 -5.40 3.01 5.09
C THR A 53 -4.85 4.33 5.59
N ALA A 54 -4.19 5.06 4.70
CA ALA A 54 -3.69 6.39 5.03
C ALA A 54 -3.76 7.32 3.82
N THR A 55 -4.00 8.60 4.08
CA THR A 55 -4.04 9.65 3.05
C THR A 55 -2.66 10.29 2.92
N VAL A 56 -2.17 10.45 1.69
CA VAL A 56 -0.91 11.16 1.43
C VAL A 56 -1.10 12.65 1.69
N ILE A 57 -0.39 13.21 2.67
CA ILE A 57 -0.40 14.65 2.96
C ILE A 57 0.61 15.38 2.08
N GLY A 58 1.75 14.75 1.80
CA GLY A 58 2.85 15.41 1.10
C GLY A 58 4.08 14.54 0.96
N ILE A 59 5.06 15.04 0.23
CA ILE A 59 6.33 14.37 0.02
C ILE A 59 7.40 15.12 0.82
N ALA A 60 8.09 14.41 1.69
CA ALA A 60 9.22 14.94 2.42
C ALA A 60 10.42 15.03 1.47
N ARG A 61 11.02 16.21 1.40
CA ARG A 61 12.21 16.47 0.60
C ARG A 61 13.27 17.11 1.49
N ARG A 62 14.54 16.74 1.26
CA ARG A 62 15.70 17.27 1.97
C ARG A 62 16.49 18.15 1.02
N LYS A 63 16.64 19.43 1.40
CA LYS A 63 17.47 20.37 0.65
C LYS A 63 18.95 19.96 0.74
N PRO A 64 19.70 20.03 -0.38
CA PRO A 64 21.14 19.79 -0.35
C PRO A 64 21.85 20.86 0.49
N GLN A 65 22.92 20.46 1.18
CA GLN A 65 23.80 21.38 1.92
C GLN A 65 24.96 21.86 1.03
N GLY A 66 25.60 22.98 1.38
CA GLY A 66 26.62 23.67 0.57
C GLY A 66 27.68 22.73 -0.05
N GLU A 67 28.31 21.87 0.73
CA GLU A 67 29.31 20.92 0.22
C GLU A 67 28.76 19.90 -0.79
N GLN A 68 27.47 19.55 -0.70
CA GLN A 68 26.81 18.66 -1.65
C GLN A 68 26.48 19.37 -2.96
N LEU A 69 26.28 20.68 -2.94
CA LEU A 69 26.07 21.49 -4.15
C LEU A 69 27.34 21.55 -4.99
N ASP A 70 28.50 21.69 -4.36
CA ASP A 70 29.79 21.74 -5.05
C ASP A 70 30.15 20.42 -5.75
N GLN A 71 29.61 19.30 -5.27
CA GLN A 71 29.79 17.97 -5.85
C GLN A 71 28.68 17.58 -6.84
N ALA A 72 27.70 18.46 -7.08
CA ALA A 72 26.60 18.16 -7.97
C ALA A 72 27.05 18.12 -9.43
N ASN A 73 26.67 17.06 -10.15
CA ASN A 73 26.91 16.96 -11.58
C ASN A 73 25.57 16.89 -12.33
N PRO A 74 25.04 18.03 -12.83
CA PRO A 74 23.84 18.06 -13.65
C PRO A 74 24.02 17.23 -14.91
N VAL A 75 23.00 16.46 -15.29
CA VAL A 75 23.04 15.59 -16.48
C VAL A 75 22.15 16.20 -17.55
N ARG A 76 22.63 16.27 -18.79
CA ARG A 76 21.82 16.67 -19.94
C ARG A 76 21.16 15.43 -20.54
N ASN A 77 19.86 15.49 -20.77
CA ASN A 77 19.16 14.41 -21.45
C ASN A 77 19.33 14.54 -22.96
N ASP A 78 19.80 13.47 -23.62
CA ASP A 78 20.07 13.43 -25.05
C ASP A 78 18.79 13.54 -25.90
N GLU A 79 17.64 13.09 -25.39
CA GLU A 79 16.37 13.10 -26.12
C GLU A 79 15.65 14.46 -26.08
N SER A 80 15.62 15.12 -24.92
CA SER A 80 14.95 16.41 -24.76
C SER A 80 15.89 17.61 -24.97
N GLY A 81 17.19 17.39 -24.94
CA GLY A 81 18.19 18.46 -24.98
C GLY A 81 18.20 19.38 -23.76
N LEU A 82 17.38 19.08 -22.74
CA LEU A 82 17.24 19.83 -21.50
C LEU A 82 18.12 19.23 -20.40
N TRP A 83 18.56 20.09 -19.49
CA TRP A 83 19.32 19.73 -18.31
C TRP A 83 18.40 19.26 -17.18
N GLN A 84 18.88 18.25 -16.45
CA GLN A 84 18.21 17.69 -15.29
C GLN A 84 18.99 18.01 -14.02
N CYS A 85 18.25 18.47 -13.01
CA CYS A 85 18.77 18.67 -11.67
C CYS A 85 18.97 17.31 -10.95
N PRO A 86 20.16 17.02 -10.40
CA PRO A 86 20.45 15.75 -9.75
C PRO A 86 19.72 15.55 -8.41
N PHE A 87 19.23 16.62 -7.78
CA PHE A 87 18.56 16.54 -6.48
C PHE A 87 17.04 16.46 -6.61
N CYS A 88 16.43 17.41 -7.33
CA CYS A 88 14.98 17.49 -7.46
C CYS A 88 14.43 16.78 -8.69
N LEU A 89 15.30 16.26 -9.55
CA LEU A 89 14.99 15.51 -10.78
C LEU A 89 14.15 16.28 -11.82
N LYS A 90 13.95 17.59 -11.64
CA LYS A 90 13.36 18.48 -12.64
C LYS A 90 14.25 18.54 -13.88
N ASN A 91 13.63 18.42 -15.05
CA ASN A 91 14.27 18.31 -16.35
C ASN A 91 13.87 19.44 -17.33
N ASP A 92 13.44 20.59 -16.81
CA ASP A 92 12.91 21.72 -17.58
C ASP A 92 13.96 22.82 -17.87
N PHE A 93 15.25 22.55 -17.66
CA PHE A 93 16.31 23.56 -17.73
C PHE A 93 16.95 23.62 -19.13
N PRO A 94 16.88 24.74 -19.87
CA PRO A 94 17.51 24.86 -21.18
C PRO A 94 19.04 24.86 -21.12
N GLU A 95 19.61 25.54 -20.13
CA GLU A 95 21.07 25.70 -19.98
C GLU A 95 21.58 25.21 -18.62
N LEU A 96 22.87 24.86 -18.57
CA LEU A 96 23.53 24.44 -17.33
C LEU A 96 23.50 25.55 -16.27
N SER A 97 23.66 26.80 -16.69
CA SER A 97 23.62 27.98 -15.80
C SER A 97 22.28 28.14 -15.09
N ASP A 98 21.17 27.73 -15.71
CA ASP A 98 19.85 27.78 -15.08
C ASP A 98 19.72 26.77 -13.93
N VAL A 99 20.43 25.63 -14.02
CA VAL A 99 20.49 24.65 -12.93
C VAL A 99 21.24 25.20 -11.73
N TRP A 100 22.34 25.92 -11.96
CA TRP A 100 23.10 26.58 -10.89
C TRP A 100 22.33 27.76 -10.28
N ASN A 101 21.65 28.57 -11.11
CA ASN A 101 20.74 29.62 -10.60
C ASN A 101 19.61 29.03 -9.74
N HIS A 102 19.10 27.85 -10.11
CA HIS A 102 18.08 27.15 -9.32
C HIS A 102 18.60 26.71 -7.93
N PHE A 103 19.88 26.39 -7.83
CA PHE A 103 20.57 26.08 -6.59
C PHE A 103 20.79 27.31 -5.72
N ASP A 104 21.42 28.34 -6.27
CA ASP A 104 21.79 29.57 -5.54
C ASP A 104 20.56 30.36 -5.10
N ALA A 105 19.49 30.36 -5.91
CA ALA A 105 18.21 30.96 -5.54
C ALA A 105 17.44 30.17 -4.47
N GLY A 106 17.93 29.01 -4.02
CA GLY A 106 17.26 28.16 -3.03
C GLY A 106 15.90 27.61 -3.49
N SER A 107 15.63 27.68 -4.80
CA SER A 107 14.38 27.23 -5.44
C SER A 107 14.33 25.71 -5.60
N CYS A 108 15.45 25.02 -5.32
CA CYS A 108 15.52 23.58 -5.30
C CYS A 108 14.76 22.98 -4.11
N PRO A 109 13.71 22.18 -4.35
CA PRO A 109 12.99 21.50 -3.27
C PRO A 109 13.83 20.35 -2.67
N GLY A 110 14.93 19.96 -3.32
CA GLY A 110 15.84 18.92 -2.86
C GLY A 110 15.40 17.49 -3.18
N GLN A 111 16.15 16.53 -2.64
CA GLN A 111 15.93 15.10 -2.87
C GLN A 111 14.77 14.58 -2.04
N ALA A 112 13.87 13.80 -2.66
CA ALA A 112 12.76 13.19 -1.97
C ALA A 112 13.25 12.08 -1.01
N THR A 113 12.92 12.20 0.27
CA THR A 113 13.32 11.25 1.32
C THR A 113 12.23 10.25 1.67
N GLY A 114 10.97 10.64 1.45
CA GLY A 114 9.82 9.82 1.79
C GLY A 114 8.49 10.53 1.61
N VAL A 115 7.42 9.85 1.99
CA VAL A 115 6.03 10.30 1.84
C VAL A 115 5.44 10.47 3.24
N LYS A 116 4.85 11.64 3.49
CA LYS A 116 4.12 11.94 4.72
C LYS A 116 2.66 11.52 4.55
N LEU A 117 2.16 10.79 5.53
CA LEU A 117 0.81 10.24 5.55
C LEU A 117 0.04 10.76 6.75
N ARG A 118 -1.29 10.76 6.63
CA ARG A 118 -2.23 10.88 7.73
C ARG A 118 -3.06 9.62 7.80
N LEU A 119 -3.05 8.96 8.94
CA LEU A 119 -3.96 7.85 9.21
C LEU A 119 -5.32 8.40 9.62
N ASP A 120 -6.34 7.56 9.51
CA ASP A 120 -7.74 7.93 9.82
C ASP A 120 -7.94 8.24 11.31
N ASN A 121 -7.11 7.67 12.19
CA ASN A 121 -7.07 7.94 13.63
C ASN A 121 -6.29 9.23 13.99
N GLY A 122 -5.89 10.03 13.00
CA GLY A 122 -5.21 11.31 13.21
C GLY A 122 -3.69 11.21 13.42
N ILE A 123 -3.13 10.00 13.49
CA ILE A 123 -1.69 9.74 13.64
C ILE A 123 -0.95 10.14 12.36
N SER A 124 0.25 10.70 12.53
CA SER A 124 1.12 11.03 11.40
C SER A 124 1.92 9.82 10.96
N GLY A 125 1.82 9.44 9.69
CA GLY A 125 2.59 8.35 9.11
C GLY A 125 3.76 8.84 8.25
N TYR A 126 4.78 8.01 8.12
CA TYR A 126 5.92 8.26 7.25
C TYR A 126 6.32 6.99 6.49
N ILE A 127 6.44 7.10 5.17
CA ILE A 127 6.99 6.03 4.32
C ILE A 127 8.32 6.47 3.75
N TYR A 128 9.38 5.73 4.04
CA TYR A 128 10.67 5.92 3.38
C TYR A 128 10.57 5.63 1.88
N ILE A 129 11.32 6.38 1.05
CA ILE A 129 11.29 6.18 -0.42
C ILE A 129 11.61 4.74 -0.85
N LYS A 130 12.50 4.05 -0.12
CA LYS A 130 12.83 2.62 -0.31
C LYS A 130 11.68 1.65 -0.01
N ASN A 131 10.64 2.09 0.67
CA ASN A 131 9.50 1.29 1.14
C ASN A 131 8.19 1.66 0.43
N ILE A 132 8.24 2.47 -0.63
CA ILE A 132 7.05 2.85 -1.40
C ILE A 132 6.64 1.76 -2.41
N SER A 133 7.61 1.00 -2.92
CA SER A 133 7.44 0.04 -4.02
C SER A 133 8.57 -0.98 -3.99
N ASP A 134 8.32 -2.18 -4.52
CA ASP A 134 9.35 -3.23 -4.66
C ASP A 134 10.39 -2.87 -5.72
N LYS A 135 9.97 -2.16 -6.77
CA LYS A 135 10.87 -1.57 -7.76
C LYS A 135 11.48 -0.29 -7.21
N PRO A 136 12.77 -0.01 -7.45
CA PRO A 136 13.38 1.26 -7.06
C PRO A 136 12.66 2.41 -7.75
N VAL A 137 12.33 3.44 -6.96
CA VAL A 137 11.64 4.64 -7.43
C VAL A 137 12.51 5.84 -7.09
N ALA A 138 12.92 6.60 -8.10
CA ALA A 138 13.66 7.85 -7.92
C ALA A 138 12.71 9.01 -7.56
N ASN A 139 11.57 9.08 -8.25
CA ASN A 139 10.54 10.10 -8.04
C ASN A 139 9.29 9.50 -7.37
N PRO A 140 9.01 9.81 -6.09
CA PRO A 140 7.80 9.30 -5.43
C PRO A 140 6.50 9.85 -6.06
N GLU A 141 6.56 10.99 -6.74
CA GLU A 141 5.40 11.62 -7.41
C GLU A 141 4.81 10.77 -8.55
N GLU A 142 5.60 9.87 -9.15
CA GLU A 142 5.13 8.95 -10.17
C GLU A 142 4.20 7.86 -9.60
N ARG A 143 4.33 7.58 -8.30
CA ARG A 143 3.58 6.50 -7.63
C ARG A 143 2.50 7.01 -6.71
N VAL A 144 2.71 8.15 -6.07
CA VAL A 144 1.74 8.71 -5.13
C VAL A 144 1.46 10.18 -5.44
N LYS A 145 0.20 10.56 -5.30
CA LYS A 145 -0.25 11.95 -5.36
C LYS A 145 -0.70 12.42 -3.98
N VAL A 146 -0.54 13.71 -3.72
CA VAL A 146 -1.09 14.32 -2.51
C VAL A 146 -2.61 14.20 -2.53
N GLY A 147 -3.19 13.79 -1.40
CA GLY A 147 -4.62 13.49 -1.26
C GLY A 147 -5.01 12.06 -1.65
N GLN A 148 -4.10 11.25 -2.20
CA GLN A 148 -4.39 9.87 -2.54
C GLN A 148 -4.49 8.99 -1.29
N LEU A 149 -5.47 8.08 -1.27
CA LEU A 149 -5.55 7.01 -0.30
C LEU A 149 -4.62 5.87 -0.69
N ILE A 150 -3.79 5.42 0.24
CA ILE A 150 -2.87 4.30 0.05
C ILE A 150 -3.07 3.27 1.15
N HIS A 151 -2.87 2.00 0.80
CA HIS A 151 -2.72 0.94 1.79
C HIS A 151 -1.27 0.85 2.20
N CYS A 152 -1.01 0.84 3.50
CA CYS A 152 0.31 0.66 4.05
C CYS A 152 0.27 -0.27 5.26
N ARG A 153 1.42 -0.88 5.57
CA ARG A 153 1.60 -1.71 6.75
C ARG A 153 2.49 -0.98 7.75
N ILE A 154 2.12 -1.01 9.02
CA ILE A 154 2.88 -0.37 10.10
C ILE A 154 4.17 -1.17 10.34
N MET A 155 5.32 -0.51 10.30
CA MET A 155 6.64 -1.11 10.55
C MET A 155 7.19 -0.73 11.92
N LYS A 156 6.87 0.47 12.40
CA LYS A 156 7.29 0.97 13.70
C LYS A 156 6.28 1.98 14.21
N ILE A 157 6.05 1.97 15.53
CA ILE A 157 5.20 2.93 16.22
C ILE A 157 6.06 3.72 17.20
N ASP A 158 6.01 5.04 17.12
CA ASP A 158 6.61 5.97 18.06
C ASP A 158 5.48 6.65 18.85
N VAL A 159 5.24 6.12 20.05
CA VAL A 159 4.15 6.55 20.94
C VAL A 159 4.37 7.96 21.51
N GLU A 160 5.62 8.40 21.65
CA GLU A 160 5.92 9.73 22.19
C GLU A 160 5.60 10.83 21.18
N ARG A 161 5.85 10.54 19.89
CA ARG A 161 5.64 11.51 18.80
C ARG A 161 4.30 11.38 18.09
N PHE A 162 3.47 10.40 18.48
CA PHE A 162 2.24 10.06 17.76
C PHE A 162 2.51 9.88 16.26
N SER A 163 3.59 9.14 15.96
CA SER A 163 4.05 8.94 14.59
C SER A 163 4.35 7.47 14.29
N VAL A 164 4.10 7.06 13.06
CA VAL A 164 4.33 5.69 12.61
C VAL A 164 5.16 5.65 11.34
N ASP A 165 6.09 4.71 11.28
CA ASP A 165 6.77 4.37 10.04
C ASP A 165 6.00 3.24 9.34
N CYS A 166 5.72 3.41 8.05
CA CYS A 166 4.95 2.46 7.27
C CYS A 166 5.70 1.99 6.02
N THR A 167 5.23 0.87 5.45
CA THR A 167 5.64 0.36 4.15
C THR A 167 4.43 0.21 3.23
N SER A 168 4.61 0.48 1.94
CA SER A 168 3.60 0.30 0.89
C SER A 168 4.11 -0.62 -0.23
N LYS A 169 5.17 -1.40 0.03
CA LYS A 169 5.66 -2.42 -0.90
C LYS A 169 4.59 -3.47 -1.17
N SER A 170 4.47 -3.90 -2.42
CA SER A 170 3.49 -4.93 -2.77
C SER A 170 3.82 -6.25 -2.10
N SER A 171 5.11 -6.57 -1.88
CA SER A 171 5.53 -7.75 -1.10
C SER A 171 4.97 -7.74 0.32
N ASP A 172 5.07 -6.61 0.99
CA ASP A 172 4.74 -6.44 2.41
C ASP A 172 3.22 -6.33 2.58
N LEU A 173 2.52 -5.73 1.61
CA LEU A 173 1.07 -5.67 1.60
C LEU A 173 0.46 -7.07 1.41
N LEU A 174 0.99 -7.86 0.48
CA LEU A 174 0.54 -9.22 0.24
C LEU A 174 0.87 -10.20 1.36
N ASP A 175 1.78 -9.82 2.27
CA ASP A 175 2.20 -10.66 3.40
C ASP A 175 2.68 -12.05 2.93
N LYS A 176 3.49 -12.08 1.87
CA LYS A 176 3.93 -13.35 1.25
C LYS A 176 4.63 -14.29 2.23
N ASN A 177 5.21 -13.74 3.29
CA ASN A 177 5.95 -14.50 4.30
C ASN A 177 5.08 -14.85 5.53
N HIS A 178 3.82 -14.39 5.60
CA HIS A 178 2.92 -14.56 6.75
C HIS A 178 3.49 -14.11 8.11
N GLU A 179 4.43 -13.16 8.11
CA GLU A 179 5.15 -12.71 9.31
C GLU A 179 4.32 -11.79 10.20
N TRP A 180 3.29 -11.16 9.64
CA TRP A 180 2.60 -10.04 10.27
C TRP A 180 1.15 -10.35 10.65
N ARG A 181 0.69 -11.59 10.45
CA ARG A 181 -0.65 -12.00 10.89
C ARG A 181 -0.63 -12.25 12.39
N PRO A 182 -1.60 -11.70 13.15
CA PRO A 182 -1.76 -12.09 14.53
C PRO A 182 -2.05 -13.61 14.59
N PRO A 183 -1.67 -14.28 15.68
CA PRO A 183 -1.96 -15.69 15.86
C PRO A 183 -3.47 -15.92 15.73
N ARG A 184 -3.85 -16.95 14.98
CA ARG A 184 -5.25 -17.35 14.84
C ARG A 184 -5.78 -17.79 16.20
N ASP A 185 -7.00 -17.39 16.52
CA ASP A 185 -7.70 -17.84 17.74
C ASP A 185 -7.86 -19.38 17.71
N ALA A 186 -7.90 -20.00 18.88
CA ALA A 186 -8.16 -21.43 19.06
C ALA A 186 -9.50 -21.88 18.44
N TYR A 187 -10.48 -20.96 18.35
CA TYR A 187 -11.78 -21.22 17.75
C TYR A 187 -11.87 -20.84 16.25
N TYR A 188 -10.75 -20.48 15.61
CA TYR A 188 -10.73 -20.13 14.19
C TYR A 188 -10.94 -21.38 13.31
N ASP A 189 -11.99 -21.39 12.50
CA ASP A 189 -12.31 -22.47 11.58
C ASP A 189 -11.38 -22.45 10.35
N GLN A 190 -10.25 -23.16 10.48
CA GLN A 190 -9.26 -23.28 9.41
C GLN A 190 -9.82 -24.07 8.21
N GLU A 191 -10.70 -25.04 8.45
CA GLU A 191 -11.26 -25.87 7.39
C GLU A 191 -12.19 -25.07 6.47
N GLN A 192 -12.97 -24.14 7.04
CA GLN A 192 -13.82 -23.26 6.26
C GLN A 192 -13.00 -22.29 5.40
N GLU A 193 -11.97 -21.66 5.97
CA GLU A 193 -11.07 -20.76 5.22
C GLU A 193 -10.39 -21.48 4.04
N ASP A 194 -9.86 -22.68 4.28
CA ASP A 194 -9.21 -23.46 3.22
C ASP A 194 -10.18 -23.85 2.09
N LYS A 195 -11.43 -24.16 2.42
CA LYS A 195 -12.49 -24.42 1.43
C LYS A 195 -12.80 -23.17 0.60
N ASP A 196 -12.94 -22.02 1.24
CA ASP A 196 -13.22 -20.75 0.56
C ASP A 196 -12.06 -20.32 -0.34
N LEU A 197 -10.82 -20.45 0.13
CA LEU A 197 -9.61 -20.17 -0.65
C LEU A 197 -9.50 -21.09 -1.87
N ASN A 198 -9.75 -22.39 -1.69
CA ASN A 198 -9.73 -23.35 -2.79
C ASN A 198 -10.84 -23.06 -3.82
N ALA A 199 -12.06 -22.72 -3.37
CA ALA A 199 -13.16 -22.36 -4.25
C ALA A 199 -12.87 -21.06 -5.04
N GLU A 200 -12.26 -20.06 -4.40
CA GLU A 200 -11.87 -18.82 -5.08
C GLU A 200 -10.74 -19.07 -6.09
N GLN A 201 -9.75 -19.89 -5.75
CA GLN A 201 -8.68 -20.31 -6.67
C GLN A 201 -9.23 -21.09 -7.86
N GLU A 202 -10.16 -22.01 -7.63
CA GLU A 202 -10.81 -22.78 -8.68
C GLU A 202 -11.65 -21.88 -9.60
N SER A 203 -12.39 -20.92 -9.03
CA SER A 203 -13.11 -19.90 -9.79
C SER A 203 -12.18 -19.04 -10.64
N LYS A 204 -11.06 -18.56 -10.08
CA LYS A 204 -10.02 -17.81 -10.81
C LYS A 204 -9.40 -18.65 -11.94
N ARG A 205 -9.09 -19.92 -11.68
CA ARG A 205 -8.55 -20.86 -12.67
C ARG A 205 -9.55 -21.16 -13.78
N ASN A 206 -10.84 -21.31 -13.44
CA ASN A 206 -11.91 -21.50 -14.42
C ASN A 206 -12.12 -20.26 -15.29
N LYS A 207 -12.06 -19.04 -14.73
CA LYS A 207 -12.09 -17.78 -15.50
C LYS A 207 -10.88 -17.67 -16.45
N GLN A 208 -9.68 -18.06 -16.01
CA GLN A 208 -8.50 -18.08 -16.88
C GLN A 208 -8.62 -19.14 -18.00
N ARG A 209 -9.17 -20.32 -17.71
CA ARG A 209 -9.43 -21.38 -18.71
C ARG A 209 -10.50 -21.00 -19.73
N GLN A 210 -11.45 -20.14 -19.38
CA GLN A 210 -12.49 -19.65 -20.29
C GLN A 210 -11.96 -18.62 -21.31
N THR A 211 -10.73 -18.14 -21.18
CA THR A 211 -10.10 -17.31 -22.21
C THR A 211 -9.72 -18.21 -23.40
N TYR A 212 -10.43 -18.08 -24.51
CA TYR A 212 -10.12 -18.80 -25.75
C TYR A 212 -8.67 -18.52 -26.18
N ILE A 213 -8.00 -19.55 -26.72
CA ILE A 213 -6.61 -19.43 -27.15
C ILE A 213 -6.57 -18.65 -28.47
N LYS A 214 -5.88 -17.50 -28.49
CA LYS A 214 -5.63 -16.72 -29.71
C LYS A 214 -4.77 -17.54 -30.68
N ARG A 215 -5.13 -17.54 -31.97
CA ARG A 215 -4.39 -18.25 -33.02
C ARG A 215 -4.01 -17.31 -34.16
N VAL A 216 -2.89 -17.59 -34.81
CA VAL A 216 -2.49 -16.89 -36.03
C VAL A 216 -2.94 -17.74 -37.22
N ILE A 217 -4.18 -17.53 -37.67
CA ILE A 217 -4.73 -18.17 -38.86
C ILE A 217 -4.93 -17.08 -39.91
N VAL A 218 -4.29 -17.23 -41.06
CA VAL A 218 -4.38 -16.28 -42.17
C VAL A 218 -5.65 -16.59 -42.98
N HIS A 219 -6.78 -16.02 -42.56
CA HIS A 219 -8.05 -16.13 -43.28
C HIS A 219 -8.88 -14.86 -43.08
N PRO A 220 -9.47 -14.26 -44.14
CA PRO A 220 -10.20 -12.99 -44.04
C PRO A 220 -11.38 -13.01 -43.04
N ALA A 221 -12.08 -14.13 -42.94
CA ALA A 221 -13.19 -14.31 -41.99
C ALA A 221 -12.74 -14.72 -40.58
N PHE A 222 -11.44 -14.96 -40.34
CA PHE A 222 -10.96 -15.44 -39.04
C PHE A 222 -10.60 -14.30 -38.09
N HIS A 223 -11.20 -14.32 -36.90
CA HIS A 223 -11.04 -13.29 -35.87
C HIS A 223 -10.78 -13.93 -34.50
N ASN A 224 -9.77 -13.45 -33.79
CA ASN A 224 -9.49 -13.85 -32.41
C ASN A 224 -10.41 -13.10 -31.43
N ILE A 225 -11.71 -13.38 -31.49
CA ILE A 225 -12.73 -12.72 -30.67
C ILE A 225 -13.59 -13.74 -29.90
N SER A 226 -14.12 -13.32 -28.76
CA SER A 226 -15.04 -14.11 -27.94
C SER A 226 -16.43 -14.25 -28.59
N TYR A 227 -17.29 -15.13 -28.05
CA TYR A 227 -18.68 -15.26 -28.50
C TYR A 227 -19.45 -13.93 -28.40
N ALA A 228 -19.34 -13.22 -27.27
CA ALA A 228 -20.05 -11.96 -27.04
C ALA A 228 -19.55 -10.82 -27.95
N GLU A 229 -18.26 -10.82 -28.30
CA GLU A 229 -17.71 -9.88 -29.28
C GLU A 229 -18.15 -10.24 -30.70
N ALA A 230 -18.21 -11.53 -31.04
CA ALA A 230 -18.69 -11.98 -32.33
C ALA A 230 -20.17 -11.62 -32.57
N GLU A 231 -21.05 -11.76 -31.58
CA GLU A 231 -22.44 -11.30 -31.69
C GLU A 231 -22.54 -9.79 -31.98
N LYS A 232 -21.70 -8.98 -31.33
CA LYS A 232 -21.67 -7.53 -31.56
C LYS A 232 -21.16 -7.17 -32.96
N CYS A 233 -20.13 -7.87 -33.45
CA CYS A 233 -19.63 -7.67 -34.81
C CYS A 233 -20.67 -8.11 -35.85
N MET A 234 -21.34 -9.24 -35.62
CA MET A 234 -22.38 -9.78 -36.51
C MET A 234 -23.61 -8.88 -36.62
N ALA A 235 -23.93 -8.10 -35.58
CA ALA A 235 -25.05 -7.17 -35.63
C ALA A 235 -24.93 -6.18 -36.80
N ASN A 236 -23.71 -5.72 -37.11
CA ASN A 236 -23.43 -4.75 -38.17
C ASN A 236 -23.08 -5.37 -39.53
N MET A 237 -23.03 -6.70 -39.62
CA MET A 237 -22.67 -7.45 -40.83
C MET A 237 -23.88 -7.74 -41.72
N ASP A 238 -23.66 -8.01 -42.99
CA ASP A 238 -24.72 -8.37 -43.93
C ASP A 238 -25.20 -9.82 -43.72
N GLN A 239 -26.44 -10.11 -44.13
CA GLN A 239 -27.00 -11.46 -44.03
C GLN A 239 -26.16 -12.44 -44.88
N GLY A 240 -25.76 -13.57 -44.31
CA GLY A 240 -24.91 -14.57 -44.95
C GLY A 240 -23.40 -14.40 -44.69
N GLU A 241 -22.97 -13.32 -44.02
CA GLU A 241 -21.58 -13.17 -43.61
C GLU A 241 -21.20 -14.12 -42.46
N VAL A 242 -19.91 -14.46 -42.42
CA VAL A 242 -19.37 -15.50 -41.54
C VAL A 242 -18.19 -14.97 -40.76
N ILE A 243 -18.14 -15.28 -39.46
CA ILE A 243 -16.99 -15.09 -38.60
C ILE A 243 -16.53 -16.44 -38.09
N ILE A 244 -15.26 -16.76 -38.34
CA ILE A 244 -14.57 -17.91 -37.78
C ILE A 244 -13.77 -17.43 -36.57
N ARG A 245 -13.96 -18.07 -35.42
CA ARG A 245 -13.24 -17.73 -34.19
C ARG A 245 -12.74 -18.98 -33.46
N PRO A 246 -11.73 -18.87 -32.60
CA PRO A 246 -11.35 -19.97 -31.71
C PRO A 246 -12.53 -20.40 -30.82
N SER A 247 -12.69 -21.71 -30.66
CA SER A 247 -13.73 -22.26 -29.79
C SER A 247 -13.30 -22.24 -28.32
N SER A 248 -14.24 -21.97 -27.42
CA SER A 248 -14.06 -22.14 -25.97
C SER A 248 -14.05 -23.62 -25.54
N LYS A 249 -14.42 -24.55 -26.41
CA LYS A 249 -14.46 -26.00 -26.12
C LYS A 249 -13.09 -26.67 -26.15
N GLY A 250 -12.05 -26.01 -26.69
CA GLY A 250 -10.69 -26.55 -26.67
C GLY A 250 -9.78 -26.02 -27.77
N ALA A 251 -8.48 -26.32 -27.63
CA ALA A 251 -7.42 -25.88 -28.54
C ALA A 251 -7.50 -26.47 -29.96
N ASP A 252 -8.30 -27.51 -30.16
CA ASP A 252 -8.42 -28.19 -31.47
C ASP A 252 -9.73 -27.85 -32.21
N HIS A 253 -10.57 -26.99 -31.61
CA HIS A 253 -11.88 -26.66 -32.16
C HIS A 253 -11.93 -25.21 -32.66
N LEU A 254 -12.64 -24.98 -33.76
CA LEU A 254 -13.04 -23.65 -34.24
C LEU A 254 -14.56 -23.53 -34.15
N THR A 255 -15.06 -22.31 -33.96
CA THR A 255 -16.49 -22.02 -34.01
C THR A 255 -16.75 -21.06 -35.16
N ILE A 256 -17.70 -21.44 -36.01
CA ILE A 256 -18.16 -20.64 -37.13
C ILE A 256 -19.49 -20.03 -36.71
N THR A 257 -19.56 -18.70 -36.70
CA THR A 257 -20.77 -17.94 -36.48
C THR A 257 -21.16 -17.37 -37.84
N TRP A 258 -22.43 -17.42 -38.22
CA TRP A 258 -22.91 -16.86 -39.50
C TRP A 258 -24.25 -16.17 -39.28
N LYS A 259 -24.48 -15.04 -39.95
CA LYS A 259 -25.70 -14.24 -39.78
C LYS A 259 -26.83 -14.82 -40.63
N VAL A 260 -27.86 -15.40 -39.98
CA VAL A 260 -28.98 -16.03 -40.68
C VAL A 260 -30.08 -15.03 -40.98
N ALA A 261 -30.45 -14.18 -40.02
CA ALA A 261 -31.44 -13.12 -40.19
C ALA A 261 -31.23 -12.00 -39.16
N GLU A 262 -31.96 -10.89 -39.30
CA GLU A 262 -31.94 -9.84 -38.27
C GLU A 262 -32.44 -10.39 -36.93
N LYS A 263 -31.58 -10.30 -35.89
CA LYS A 263 -31.79 -10.84 -34.54
C LYS A 263 -31.80 -12.38 -34.42
N ILE A 264 -31.24 -13.11 -35.39
CA ILE A 264 -31.10 -14.58 -35.36
C ILE A 264 -29.69 -15.01 -35.79
#